data_AF-A0A6G2S5M1-F1
#
_entry.id   AF-A0A6G2S5M1-F1
#
_cell.length_a   1.000
_cell.length_b   1.000
_cell.length_c   1.000
_cell.angle_alpha   90.00
_cell.angle_beta   90.00
_cell.angle_gamma   90.00
#
_symmetry.space_group_name_H-M   'P 1'
#
loop_
_entity.id
_entity.type
_entity.pdbx_description
1 polymer ?
#
loop_
_entity_poly.entity_id
_entity_poly.type
_entity_poly.pdbx_seq_one_letter_code
_entity_poly.pdbx_strand_id
1 'polypeptide(L)'
;MAFGADELRVLRRALAHALQTTSSAAPQGDSGADASQDVQEYLRLAEAVDEAVREGARLRAFLLADLARYRDALPGAAAGYLTRLKEALAAGHVPAPDDLAALRSLLARPAAETERKRRSALLRHCERVADKSVRARLRALPGGRSGASPDAPAGGRTGSRPRPSATASRGGVDSGAESGAEPGAEPKRDPRREPRREPPKPAPRPKAPRPDRPIPTPGEVFPPRRKPAPPPETRTA
;
A
#
# COMPACT_ATOMS: atom_id res chain seq x y z
N MET A 1 16.43 -2.29 -16.57
CA MET A 1 16.42 -2.10 -15.11
C MET A 1 15.19 -1.26 -14.78
N ALA A 2 14.36 -1.68 -13.81
CA ALA A 2 13.15 -0.93 -13.44
C ALA A 2 13.33 -0.40 -12.00
N PHE A 3 13.06 0.89 -11.79
CA PHE A 3 13.20 1.53 -10.49
C PHE A 3 12.09 1.08 -9.52
N GLY A 4 12.46 0.78 -8.28
CA GLY A 4 11.54 0.51 -7.17
C GLY A 4 10.82 1.77 -6.65
N ALA A 5 9.80 1.60 -5.81
CA ALA A 5 9.01 2.73 -5.29
C ALA A 5 9.84 3.73 -4.46
N ASP A 6 10.79 3.24 -3.65
CA ASP A 6 11.68 4.11 -2.87
C ASP A 6 12.72 4.79 -3.75
N GLU A 7 13.23 4.10 -4.78
CA GLU A 7 14.16 4.67 -5.75
C GLU A 7 13.49 5.81 -6.54
N LEU A 8 12.22 5.65 -6.92
CA LEU A 8 11.45 6.71 -7.56
C LEU A 8 11.24 7.91 -6.62
N ARG A 9 11.07 7.70 -5.31
CA ARG A 9 11.02 8.80 -4.34
C ARG A 9 12.36 9.54 -4.23
N VAL A 10 13.46 8.78 -4.19
CA VAL A 10 14.81 9.34 -4.17
C VAL A 10 15.08 10.13 -5.46
N LEU A 11 14.73 9.59 -6.62
CA LEU A 11 14.89 10.26 -7.91
C LEU A 11 14.11 11.57 -7.99
N ARG A 12 12.83 11.58 -7.55
CA ARG A 12 12.03 12.82 -7.49
C ARG A 12 12.68 13.87 -6.60
N ARG A 13 13.23 13.46 -5.45
CA ARG A 13 13.93 14.37 -4.54
C ARG A 13 15.23 14.89 -5.14
N ALA A 14 16.00 14.03 -5.82
CA ALA A 14 17.21 14.42 -6.52
C ALA A 14 16.93 15.42 -7.65
N LEU A 15 15.88 15.19 -8.45
CA LEU A 15 15.44 16.11 -9.50
C LEU A 15 14.97 17.46 -8.93
N ALA A 16 14.21 17.45 -7.84
CA ALA A 16 13.81 18.69 -7.16
C ALA A 16 15.02 19.50 -6.66
N HIS A 17 16.04 18.82 -6.12
CA HIS A 17 17.29 19.46 -5.75
C HIS A 17 18.05 20.00 -6.97
N ALA A 18 18.16 19.24 -8.05
CA ALA A 18 18.81 19.68 -9.29
C ALA A 18 18.14 20.95 -9.83
N LEU A 19 16.80 20.97 -9.92
CA LEU A 19 16.01 22.13 -10.36
C LEU A 19 16.23 23.37 -9.50
N GLN A 20 16.34 23.21 -8.18
CA GLN A 20 16.63 24.30 -7.25
C GLN A 20 18.03 24.86 -7.46
N THR A 21 19.03 24.00 -7.66
CA THR A 21 20.41 24.43 -7.88
C THR A 21 20.61 25.11 -9.23
N THR A 22 19.95 24.66 -10.29
CA THR A 22 20.10 25.24 -11.64
C THR A 22 19.33 26.56 -11.77
N SER A 23 18.15 26.68 -11.15
CA SER A 23 17.37 27.92 -11.14
C SER A 23 18.06 29.05 -10.37
N SER A 24 18.83 28.72 -9.32
CA SER A 24 19.57 29.70 -8.52
C SER A 24 20.88 30.17 -9.15
N ALA A 25 21.39 29.46 -10.17
CA ALA A 25 22.72 29.70 -10.76
C ALA A 25 22.68 30.57 -12.04
N ALA A 26 21.56 31.27 -12.31
CA ALA A 26 21.32 32.00 -13.56
C ALA A 26 22.51 32.90 -13.99
N PRO A 27 23.25 32.57 -15.08
CA PRO A 27 24.35 33.38 -15.57
C PRO A 27 23.82 34.54 -16.44
N GLN A 28 24.44 35.72 -16.33
CA GLN A 28 24.21 36.84 -17.25
C GLN A 28 25.11 36.68 -18.48
N GLY A 29 24.66 35.93 -19.50
CA GLY A 29 25.38 35.71 -20.76
C GLY A 29 24.78 34.57 -21.60
N ASP A 30 25.39 34.24 -22.75
CA ASP A 30 24.91 33.17 -23.66
C ASP A 30 24.72 31.80 -22.98
N SER A 31 25.45 31.53 -21.89
CA SER A 31 25.26 30.34 -21.03
C SER A 31 23.91 30.26 -20.32
N GLY A 32 23.16 31.38 -20.24
CA GLY A 32 21.83 31.41 -19.65
C GLY A 32 20.74 30.74 -20.51
N ALA A 33 20.93 30.69 -21.84
CA ALA A 33 20.02 29.98 -22.73
C ALA A 33 20.13 28.45 -22.53
N ASP A 34 21.36 27.95 -22.40
CA ASP A 34 21.66 26.54 -22.14
C ASP A 34 21.15 26.11 -20.76
N ALA A 35 21.40 26.93 -19.73
CA ALA A 35 20.84 26.70 -18.39
C ALA A 35 19.29 26.70 -18.37
N SER A 36 18.65 27.52 -19.20
CA SER A 36 17.18 27.54 -19.33
C SER A 36 16.66 26.27 -20.02
N GLN A 37 17.41 25.72 -20.97
CA GLN A 37 17.09 24.46 -21.64
C GLN A 37 17.22 23.26 -20.68
N ASP A 38 18.29 23.21 -19.88
CA ASP A 38 18.49 22.19 -18.85
C ASP A 38 17.35 22.21 -17.82
N VAL A 39 16.93 23.39 -17.37
CA VAL A 39 15.79 23.54 -16.45
C VAL A 39 14.52 22.97 -17.08
N GLN A 40 14.25 23.26 -18.36
CA GLN A 40 13.10 22.70 -19.07
C GLN A 40 13.19 21.16 -19.20
N GLU A 41 14.37 20.62 -19.46
CA GLU A 41 14.57 19.17 -19.56
C GLU A 41 14.34 18.47 -18.21
N TYR A 42 14.87 19.03 -17.12
CA TYR A 42 14.61 18.51 -15.78
C TYR A 42 13.14 18.59 -15.38
N LEU A 43 12.41 19.63 -15.78
CA LEU A 43 10.97 19.73 -15.56
C LEU A 43 10.22 18.63 -16.33
N ARG A 44 10.52 18.42 -17.62
CA ARG A 44 9.92 17.33 -18.41
C ARG A 44 10.23 15.95 -17.82
N LEU A 45 11.46 15.75 -17.33
CA LEU A 45 11.84 14.50 -16.68
C LEU A 45 11.10 14.29 -15.36
N ALA A 46 10.95 15.34 -14.54
CA ALA A 46 10.17 15.27 -13.31
C ALA A 46 8.70 14.91 -13.59
N GLU A 47 8.07 15.52 -14.60
CA GLU A 47 6.72 15.17 -15.04
C GLU A 47 6.60 13.71 -15.50
N ALA A 48 7.58 13.22 -16.28
CA ALA A 48 7.62 11.84 -16.74
C ALA A 48 7.77 10.84 -15.57
N VAL A 49 8.61 11.15 -14.59
CA VAL A 49 8.77 10.35 -13.36
C VAL A 49 7.48 10.35 -12.55
N ASP A 50 6.81 11.50 -12.42
CA ASP A 50 5.55 11.64 -11.72
C ASP A 50 4.42 10.83 -12.38
N GLU A 51 4.36 10.83 -13.70
CA GLU A 51 3.43 9.98 -14.46
C GLU A 51 3.76 8.50 -14.27
N ALA A 52 5.03 8.10 -14.36
CA ALA A 52 5.44 6.72 -14.15
C ALA A 52 5.08 6.21 -12.74
N VAL A 53 5.22 7.06 -11.71
CA VAL A 53 4.80 6.74 -10.34
C VAL A 53 3.28 6.56 -10.26
N ARG A 54 2.50 7.45 -10.90
CA ARG A 54 1.04 7.37 -10.92
C ARG A 54 0.56 6.11 -11.65
N GLU A 55 1.14 5.79 -12.81
CA GLU A 55 0.82 4.57 -13.56
C GLU A 55 1.21 3.31 -12.77
N GLY A 56 2.39 3.29 -12.16
CA GLY A 56 2.79 2.19 -11.28
C GLY A 56 1.83 1.99 -10.10
N ALA A 57 1.27 3.07 -9.56
CA ALA A 57 0.23 2.97 -8.52
C ALA A 57 -1.08 2.39 -9.06
N ARG A 58 -1.51 2.78 -10.27
CA ARG A 58 -2.69 2.21 -10.94
C ARG A 58 -2.54 0.70 -11.17
N LEU A 59 -1.39 0.26 -11.70
CA LEU A 59 -1.10 -1.16 -11.92
C LEU A 59 -1.09 -1.96 -10.61
N ARG A 60 -0.46 -1.43 -9.55
CA ARG A 60 -0.49 -2.08 -8.23
C ARG A 60 -1.92 -2.19 -7.68
N ALA A 61 -2.73 -1.14 -7.80
CA ALA A 61 -4.12 -1.18 -7.35
C ALA A 61 -4.92 -2.28 -8.07
N PHE A 62 -4.74 -2.41 -9.39
CA PHE A 62 -5.36 -3.49 -10.16
C PHE A 62 -4.90 -4.88 -9.70
N LEU A 63 -3.58 -5.08 -9.51
CA LEU A 63 -3.02 -6.35 -9.03
C LEU A 63 -3.57 -6.75 -7.66
N LEU A 64 -3.71 -5.80 -6.73
CA LEU A 64 -4.26 -6.05 -5.39
C LEU A 64 -5.75 -6.37 -5.44
N ALA A 65 -6.52 -5.72 -6.31
CA ALA A 65 -7.92 -6.05 -6.52
C ALA A 65 -8.08 -7.46 -7.13
N ASP A 66 -7.22 -7.83 -8.07
CA ASP A 66 -7.21 -9.19 -8.64
C ASP A 66 -6.81 -10.23 -7.58
N LEU A 67 -5.78 -9.94 -6.78
CA LEU A 67 -5.37 -10.79 -5.66
C LEU A 67 -6.53 -11.10 -4.70
N ALA A 68 -7.31 -10.07 -4.33
CA ALA A 68 -8.50 -10.24 -3.48
C ALA A 68 -9.54 -11.15 -4.14
N ARG A 69 -9.82 -10.95 -5.43
CA ARG A 69 -10.75 -11.81 -6.19
C ARG A 69 -10.30 -13.28 -6.21
N TYR A 70 -9.01 -13.53 -6.44
CA TYR A 70 -8.46 -14.88 -6.38
C TYR A 70 -8.55 -15.50 -4.98
N ARG A 71 -8.41 -14.68 -3.94
CA ARG A 71 -8.55 -15.10 -2.55
C ARG A 71 -9.99 -15.49 -2.21
N ASP A 72 -10.96 -14.71 -2.67
CA ASP A 72 -12.40 -14.98 -2.46
C ASP A 72 -12.86 -16.25 -3.20
N ALA A 73 -12.19 -16.60 -4.31
CA ALA A 73 -12.44 -17.81 -5.07
C ALA A 73 -11.69 -19.06 -4.53
N LEU A 74 -11.07 -18.96 -3.35
CA LEU A 74 -10.45 -20.12 -2.72
C LEU A 74 -11.53 -21.11 -2.23
N PRO A 75 -11.27 -22.42 -2.35
CA PRO A 75 -10.00 -23.02 -2.75
C PRO A 75 -9.81 -23.26 -4.25
N GLY A 76 -10.86 -23.08 -5.06
CA GLY A 76 -10.84 -23.39 -6.50
C GLY A 76 -9.77 -22.62 -7.28
N ALA A 77 -9.45 -21.41 -6.82
CA ALA A 77 -8.48 -20.54 -7.46
C ALA A 77 -7.05 -20.63 -6.87
N ALA A 78 -6.72 -21.66 -6.08
CA ALA A 78 -5.46 -21.76 -5.33
C ALA A 78 -4.20 -21.53 -6.18
N ALA A 79 -4.08 -22.17 -7.34
CA ALA A 79 -2.91 -22.02 -8.20
C ALA A 79 -2.75 -20.57 -8.70
N GLY A 80 -3.85 -19.94 -9.12
CA GLY A 80 -3.88 -18.55 -9.56
C GLY A 80 -3.56 -17.58 -8.43
N TYR A 81 -4.13 -17.80 -7.24
CA TYR A 81 -3.84 -17.01 -6.05
C TYR A 81 -2.34 -17.02 -5.70
N LEU A 82 -1.70 -18.20 -5.69
CA LEU A 82 -0.27 -18.31 -5.37
C LEU A 82 0.63 -17.60 -6.40
N THR A 83 0.25 -17.61 -7.68
CA THR A 83 0.96 -16.89 -8.74
C THR A 83 0.79 -15.38 -8.56
N ARG A 84 -0.45 -14.91 -8.39
CA ARG A 84 -0.74 -13.49 -8.16
C ARG A 84 -0.09 -12.94 -6.90
N LEU A 85 -0.03 -13.72 -5.83
CA LEU A 85 0.65 -13.33 -4.60
C LEU A 85 2.16 -13.14 -4.83
N LYS A 86 2.81 -14.01 -5.61
CA LYS A 86 4.23 -13.84 -5.95
C LYS A 86 4.48 -12.60 -6.79
N GLU A 87 3.62 -12.33 -7.77
CA GLU A 87 3.70 -11.11 -8.60
C GLU A 87 3.50 -9.85 -7.75
N ALA A 88 2.50 -9.85 -6.85
CA ALA A 88 2.26 -8.75 -5.94
C ALA A 88 3.47 -8.52 -5.01
N LEU A 89 4.06 -9.57 -4.46
CA LEU A 89 5.27 -9.49 -3.64
C LEU A 89 6.46 -8.91 -4.42
N ALA A 90 6.66 -9.33 -5.68
CA ALA A 90 7.68 -8.75 -6.55
C ALA A 90 7.43 -7.26 -6.85
N ALA A 91 6.16 -6.84 -6.87
CA ALA A 91 5.75 -5.44 -6.99
C ALA A 91 5.80 -4.65 -5.66
N GLY A 92 6.30 -5.24 -4.57
CA GLY A 92 6.46 -4.60 -3.27
C GLY A 92 5.24 -4.68 -2.35
N HIS A 93 4.28 -5.58 -2.62
CA HIS A 93 3.15 -5.84 -1.72
C HIS A 93 3.64 -6.34 -0.36
N VAL A 94 3.04 -5.81 0.71
CA VAL A 94 3.23 -6.31 2.07
C VAL A 94 2.03 -7.22 2.39
N PRO A 95 2.24 -8.53 2.63
CA PRO A 95 1.16 -9.47 2.88
C PRO A 95 0.22 -9.03 3.99
N ALA A 96 -1.08 -9.07 3.72
CA ALA A 96 -2.12 -8.79 4.70
C ALA A 96 -2.36 -10.02 5.61
N PRO A 97 -2.99 -9.84 6.79
CA PRO A 97 -3.39 -10.97 7.64
C PRO A 97 -4.21 -12.02 6.89
N ASP A 98 -5.12 -11.58 6.01
CA ASP A 98 -5.93 -12.45 5.14
C ASP A 98 -5.07 -13.30 4.20
N ASP A 99 -3.95 -12.76 3.70
CA ASP A 99 -3.05 -13.51 2.81
C ASP A 99 -2.34 -14.63 3.58
N LEU A 100 -1.92 -14.34 4.80
CA LEU A 100 -1.34 -15.34 5.70
C LEU A 100 -2.37 -16.40 6.09
N ALA A 101 -3.60 -15.99 6.37
CA ALA A 101 -4.71 -16.90 6.67
C ALA A 101 -5.03 -17.81 5.47
N ALA A 102 -5.10 -17.24 4.27
CA ALA A 102 -5.30 -17.99 3.03
C ALA A 102 -4.19 -19.03 2.79
N LEU A 103 -2.92 -18.65 2.96
CA LEU A 103 -1.79 -19.57 2.82
C LEU A 103 -1.81 -20.70 3.86
N ARG A 104 -2.16 -20.40 5.12
CA ARG A 104 -2.31 -21.40 6.18
C ARG A 104 -3.45 -22.37 5.87
N SER A 105 -4.59 -21.86 5.41
CA SER A 105 -5.72 -22.68 4.94
C SER A 105 -5.32 -23.59 3.77
N LEU A 106 -4.57 -23.07 2.80
CA LEU A 106 -4.06 -23.85 1.67
C LEU A 106 -3.03 -24.92 2.07
N LEU A 107 -2.29 -24.72 3.16
CA LEU A 107 -1.36 -25.72 3.70
C LEU A 107 -2.05 -26.85 4.45
N ALA A 108 -3.19 -26.58 5.09
CA ALA A 108 -3.99 -27.60 5.76
C ALA A 108 -4.64 -28.61 4.77
N ARG A 109 -4.64 -28.27 3.47
CA ARG A 109 -5.23 -29.11 2.42
C ARG A 109 -4.24 -30.14 1.88
N PRO A 110 -4.71 -31.34 1.50
CA PRO A 110 -3.85 -32.33 0.85
C PRO A 110 -3.35 -31.80 -0.51
N ALA A 111 -2.06 -32.02 -0.78
CA ALA A 111 -1.40 -31.67 -2.04
C ALA A 111 -0.15 -32.55 -2.22
N ALA A 112 0.40 -32.60 -3.42
CA ALA A 112 1.71 -33.23 -3.65
C ALA A 112 2.79 -32.59 -2.76
N GLU A 113 3.82 -33.36 -2.40
CA GLU A 113 4.88 -32.89 -1.49
C GLU A 113 5.61 -31.64 -2.01
N THR A 114 5.89 -31.58 -3.31
CA THR A 114 6.51 -30.43 -3.98
C THR A 114 5.66 -29.16 -3.83
N GLU A 115 4.35 -29.27 -3.98
CA GLU A 115 3.42 -28.17 -3.84
C GLU A 115 3.28 -27.73 -2.38
N ARG A 116 3.25 -28.67 -1.43
CA ARG A 116 3.31 -28.33 0.00
C ARG A 116 4.60 -27.58 0.35
N LYS A 117 5.74 -28.03 -0.16
CA LYS A 117 7.04 -27.34 0.01
C LYS A 117 6.98 -25.91 -0.54
N ARG A 118 6.45 -25.74 -1.77
CA ARG A 118 6.28 -24.42 -2.41
C ARG A 118 5.38 -23.49 -1.59
N ARG A 119 4.22 -23.97 -1.12
CA ARG A 119 3.29 -23.20 -0.26
C ARG A 119 3.95 -22.80 1.06
N SER A 120 4.64 -23.72 1.71
CA SER A 120 5.30 -23.45 3.00
C SER A 120 6.44 -22.44 2.87
N ALA A 121 7.22 -22.53 1.79
CA ALA A 121 8.28 -21.56 1.50
C ALA A 121 7.70 -20.16 1.24
N LEU A 122 6.57 -20.08 0.52
CA LEU A 122 5.88 -18.82 0.28
C LEU A 122 5.31 -18.22 1.57
N LEU A 123 4.70 -19.03 2.44
CA LEU A 123 4.21 -18.58 3.76
C LEU A 123 5.35 -18.00 4.60
N ARG A 124 6.47 -18.73 4.76
CA ARG A 124 7.64 -18.23 5.50
C ARG A 124 8.21 -16.95 4.90
N HIS A 125 8.15 -16.79 3.58
CA HIS A 125 8.57 -15.55 2.95
C HIS A 125 7.60 -14.41 3.28
N CYS A 126 6.29 -14.64 3.19
CA CYS A 126 5.27 -13.64 3.50
C CYS A 126 5.35 -13.19 4.96
N GLU A 127 5.53 -14.12 5.91
CA GLU A 127 5.69 -13.82 7.34
C GLU A 127 6.92 -12.94 7.58
N ARG A 128 8.08 -13.28 6.97
CA ARG A 128 9.28 -12.44 7.08
C ARG A 128 9.08 -11.02 6.52
N VAL A 129 8.37 -10.87 5.40
CA VAL A 129 8.08 -9.57 4.81
C VAL A 129 7.13 -8.76 5.71
N ALA A 130 6.05 -9.39 6.20
CA ALA A 130 5.11 -8.79 7.12
C ALA A 130 5.80 -8.33 8.41
N ASP A 131 6.63 -9.19 9.02
CA ASP A 131 7.36 -8.87 10.25
C ASP A 131 8.32 -7.69 10.07
N LYS A 132 9.06 -7.65 8.95
CA LYS A 132 9.93 -6.52 8.61
C LYS A 132 9.12 -5.23 8.51
N SER A 133 7.95 -5.27 7.88
CA SER A 133 7.07 -4.10 7.75
C SER A 133 6.54 -3.62 9.12
N VAL A 134 6.20 -4.54 10.02
CA VAL A 134 5.73 -4.20 11.37
C VAL A 134 6.86 -3.58 12.16
N ARG A 135 8.05 -4.18 12.14
CA ARG A 135 9.25 -3.63 12.80
C ARG A 135 9.60 -2.23 12.28
N ALA A 136 9.53 -2.01 10.97
CA ALA A 136 9.75 -0.69 10.37
C ALA A 136 8.74 0.34 10.90
N ARG A 137 7.45 -0.01 10.94
CA ARG A 137 6.39 0.86 11.48
C ARG A 137 6.57 1.17 12.96
N LEU A 138 6.93 0.17 13.77
CA LEU A 138 7.17 0.37 15.20
C LEU A 138 8.39 1.27 15.48
N ARG A 139 9.43 1.20 14.64
CA ARG A 139 10.60 2.09 14.72
C ARG A 139 10.28 3.53 14.32
N ALA A 140 9.34 3.72 13.40
CA ALA A 140 8.89 5.04 12.95
C ALA A 140 7.94 5.74 13.92
N LEU A 141 7.39 5.01 14.91
CA LEU A 141 6.50 5.60 15.92
C LEU A 141 7.29 6.53 16.87
N PRO A 142 6.76 7.73 17.21
CA PRO A 142 7.38 8.60 18.20
C PRO A 142 7.54 7.86 19.54
N GLY A 143 8.76 7.83 20.08
CA GLY A 143 9.08 7.06 21.29
C GLY A 143 9.34 5.56 21.05
N GLY A 144 9.59 5.16 19.79
CA GLY A 144 9.88 3.78 19.39
C GLY A 144 10.92 3.12 20.28
N ARG A 145 10.45 2.23 21.17
CA ARG A 145 11.29 1.33 21.94
C ARG A 145 11.93 0.35 20.97
N SER A 146 13.12 0.69 20.49
CA SER A 146 14.05 -0.30 19.97
C SER A 146 14.24 -1.33 21.09
N GLY A 147 13.69 -2.52 20.91
CA GLY A 147 14.06 -3.65 21.75
C GLY A 147 15.58 -3.72 21.75
N ALA A 148 16.17 -3.59 22.94
CA ALA A 148 17.60 -3.57 23.13
C ALA A 148 18.24 -4.74 22.37
N SER A 149 19.24 -4.43 21.55
CA SER A 149 20.19 -5.44 21.09
C SER A 149 20.82 -6.07 22.33
N PRO A 150 21.01 -7.41 22.39
CA PRO A 150 21.52 -8.07 23.59
C PRO A 150 23.04 -7.89 23.80
N ASP A 151 23.65 -6.82 23.27
CA ASP A 151 25.09 -6.55 23.35
C ASP A 151 25.38 -5.06 23.55
N ALA A 152 24.91 -4.47 24.64
CA ALA A 152 25.47 -3.22 25.14
C ALA A 152 25.54 -3.23 26.68
N PRO A 153 26.70 -2.93 27.28
CA PRO A 153 26.89 -3.02 28.72
C PRO A 153 26.12 -1.89 29.43
N ALA A 154 25.62 -2.23 30.62
CA ALA A 154 24.89 -1.35 31.51
C ALA A 154 25.72 -0.10 31.88
N GLY A 155 25.48 1.01 31.18
CA GLY A 155 26.00 2.33 31.52
C GLY A 155 24.96 3.13 32.27
N GLY A 156 25.09 3.19 33.60
CA GLY A 156 24.21 3.96 34.47
C GLY A 156 24.17 5.45 34.14
N ARG A 157 22.98 6.05 34.26
CA ARG A 157 22.82 7.50 34.45
C ARG A 157 21.72 7.74 35.45
N THR A 158 22.12 8.46 36.49
CA THR A 158 21.34 8.96 37.60
C THR A 158 20.20 9.84 37.10
N GLY A 159 18.98 9.50 37.50
CA GLY A 159 17.79 10.31 37.22
C GLY A 159 17.69 11.47 38.20
N SER A 160 17.97 12.69 37.74
CA SER A 160 17.53 13.91 38.41
C SER A 160 16.06 14.15 38.06
N ARG A 161 15.17 13.79 39.00
CA ARG A 161 13.74 14.09 38.97
C ARG A 161 13.47 15.26 39.94
N PRO A 162 12.80 16.35 39.54
CA PRO A 162 12.31 17.30 40.52
C PRO A 162 10.98 16.79 41.11
N ARG A 163 10.96 16.66 42.44
CA ARG A 163 9.75 16.52 43.28
C ARG A 163 9.18 17.92 43.56
N PRO A 164 7.86 18.11 43.59
CA PRO A 164 7.25 19.12 44.47
C PRO A 164 6.96 18.50 45.84
N SER A 165 7.36 19.23 46.87
CA SER A 165 7.23 18.95 48.29
C SER A 165 5.79 19.04 48.78
N ALA A 166 5.46 18.17 49.73
CA ALA A 166 4.23 18.15 50.49
C ALA A 166 4.21 19.23 51.57
N THR A 167 3.04 19.83 51.82
CA THR A 167 2.64 20.32 53.13
C THR A 167 1.41 19.53 53.58
N ALA A 168 1.57 18.85 54.71
CA ALA A 168 0.51 18.15 55.41
C ALA A 168 -0.23 19.13 56.31
N SER A 169 -1.54 18.95 56.46
CA SER A 169 -2.18 19.21 57.75
C SER A 169 -3.32 18.22 57.98
N ARG A 170 -3.38 17.76 59.24
CA ARG A 170 -4.21 16.70 59.80
C ARG A 170 -5.62 17.21 60.15
N GLY A 171 -6.56 16.29 60.36
CA GLY A 171 -7.72 16.51 61.23
C GLY A 171 -9.01 15.89 60.70
N GLY A 172 -9.60 14.95 61.44
CA GLY A 172 -10.84 14.26 61.09
C GLY A 172 -12.07 14.73 61.87
N VAL A 173 -13.20 14.10 61.50
CA VAL A 173 -14.51 13.93 62.17
C VAL A 173 -15.29 15.19 62.61
N ASP A 174 -16.48 15.42 62.05
CA ASP A 174 -17.78 15.06 62.64
C ASP A 174 -18.98 15.62 61.79
N SER A 175 -20.14 15.05 62.07
CA SER A 175 -21.48 15.08 61.49
C SER A 175 -22.30 16.34 61.81
N GLY A 176 -23.39 16.56 61.05
CA GLY A 176 -24.49 17.49 61.39
C GLY A 176 -24.83 18.45 60.25
N ALA A 177 -25.90 18.23 59.46
CA ALA A 177 -27.31 18.49 59.74
C ALA A 177 -27.80 19.80 59.06
N GLU A 178 -28.62 19.57 58.03
CA GLU A 178 -29.84 20.27 57.63
C GLU A 178 -29.90 21.74 57.15
N SER A 179 -30.70 21.85 56.08
CA SER A 179 -31.69 22.88 55.77
C SER A 179 -31.31 24.03 54.83
N GLY A 180 -31.97 24.07 53.66
CA GLY A 180 -32.04 25.26 52.81
C GLY A 180 -32.61 25.04 51.40
N ALA A 181 -33.92 24.75 51.32
CA ALA A 181 -34.90 25.05 50.27
C ALA A 181 -34.53 25.13 48.75
N GLU A 182 -35.20 24.22 48.00
CA GLU A 182 -35.79 24.19 46.63
C GLU A 182 -35.86 25.46 45.71
N PRO A 183 -36.29 25.40 44.40
CA PRO A 183 -36.80 24.28 43.57
C PRO A 183 -36.28 24.20 42.10
N GLY A 184 -36.60 23.09 41.42
CA GLY A 184 -37.06 23.11 40.01
C GLY A 184 -36.04 22.86 38.88
N ALA A 185 -36.02 21.63 38.33
CA ALA A 185 -35.79 21.37 36.90
C ALA A 185 -36.03 19.87 36.55
N GLU A 186 -37.17 19.57 35.93
CA GLU A 186 -37.25 18.50 34.91
C GLU A 186 -36.62 19.02 33.58
N PRO A 187 -36.27 18.19 32.57
CA PRO A 187 -36.73 16.82 32.33
C PRO A 187 -35.66 15.79 31.91
N LYS A 188 -36.05 14.52 32.04
CA LYS A 188 -35.40 13.35 31.44
C LYS A 188 -35.24 13.55 29.92
N ARG A 189 -34.01 13.51 29.43
CA ARG A 189 -33.69 13.44 27.99
C ARG A 189 -33.85 12.00 27.52
N ASP A 190 -34.89 11.75 26.73
CA ASP A 190 -34.98 10.56 25.89
C ASP A 190 -33.79 10.49 24.91
N PRO A 191 -33.17 9.31 24.69
CA PRO A 191 -32.19 9.15 23.64
C PRO A 191 -32.90 9.25 22.29
N ARG A 192 -32.57 10.30 21.53
CA ARG A 192 -32.96 10.48 20.13
C ARG A 192 -32.76 9.17 19.35
N ARG A 193 -33.85 8.62 18.82
CA ARG A 193 -33.82 7.62 17.75
C ARG A 193 -33.06 8.20 16.55
N GLU A 194 -31.95 7.57 16.19
CA GLU A 194 -31.30 7.80 14.91
C GLU A 194 -32.31 7.51 13.77
N PRO A 195 -32.37 8.35 12.72
CA PRO A 195 -33.20 8.05 11.55
C PRO A 195 -32.64 6.78 10.88
N ARG A 196 -33.47 5.73 10.84
CA ARG A 196 -33.19 4.51 10.08
C ARG A 196 -32.91 4.90 8.62
N ARG A 197 -31.67 4.71 8.19
CA ARG A 197 -31.32 4.76 6.77
C ARG A 197 -31.99 3.57 6.09
N GLU A 198 -32.86 3.85 5.12
CA GLU A 198 -33.39 2.81 4.24
C GLU A 198 -32.24 2.12 3.49
N PRO A 199 -32.29 0.80 3.29
CA PRO A 199 -31.27 0.10 2.52
C PRO A 199 -31.29 0.60 1.06
N PRO A 200 -30.11 0.76 0.42
CA PRO A 200 -30.05 1.20 -0.96
C PRO A 200 -30.75 0.19 -1.88
N LYS A 201 -31.59 0.69 -2.79
CA LYS A 201 -32.25 -0.14 -3.80
C LYS A 201 -31.19 -0.87 -4.65
N PRO A 202 -31.38 -2.15 -4.98
CA PRO A 202 -30.43 -2.90 -5.79
C PRO A 202 -30.29 -2.27 -7.19
N ALA A 203 -29.04 -2.14 -7.66
CA ALA A 203 -28.74 -1.66 -8.99
C ALA A 203 -29.39 -2.54 -10.07
N PRO A 204 -29.83 -1.98 -11.21
CA PRO A 204 -30.39 -2.77 -12.30
C PRO A 204 -29.35 -3.76 -12.82
N ARG A 205 -29.77 -5.03 -12.94
CA ARG A 205 -28.92 -6.12 -13.44
C ARG A 205 -28.42 -5.78 -14.86
N PRO A 206 -27.15 -6.09 -15.20
CA PRO A 206 -26.67 -5.94 -16.57
C PRO A 206 -27.54 -6.81 -17.51
N LYS A 207 -27.97 -6.22 -18.63
CA LYS A 207 -28.80 -6.91 -19.63
C LYS A 207 -28.02 -8.12 -20.16
N ALA A 208 -28.68 -9.27 -20.16
CA ALA A 208 -28.14 -10.47 -20.78
C ALA A 208 -27.80 -10.19 -22.26
N PRO A 209 -26.69 -10.74 -22.79
CA PRO A 209 -26.36 -10.60 -24.20
C PRO A 209 -27.50 -11.17 -25.06
N ARG A 210 -27.93 -10.40 -26.06
CA ARG A 210 -29.01 -10.80 -26.97
C ARG A 210 -28.56 -12.04 -27.77
N PRO A 211 -29.34 -13.13 -27.81
CA PRO A 211 -28.98 -14.36 -28.54
C PRO A 211 -28.79 -14.17 -30.05
N ASP A 212 -29.34 -13.10 -30.62
CA ASP A 212 -29.48 -12.94 -32.08
C ASP A 212 -28.29 -12.25 -32.76
N ARG A 213 -27.13 -12.16 -32.12
CA ARG A 213 -25.90 -11.73 -32.80
C ARG A 213 -25.04 -12.96 -33.09
N PRO A 214 -24.86 -13.35 -34.37
CA PRO A 214 -23.97 -14.43 -34.73
C PRO A 214 -22.57 -14.13 -34.19
N ILE A 215 -21.98 -15.13 -33.53
CA ILE A 215 -20.60 -15.05 -33.06
C ILE A 215 -19.69 -15.04 -34.30
N PRO A 216 -18.82 -14.02 -34.48
CA PRO A 216 -17.95 -13.94 -35.64
C PRO A 216 -17.11 -15.19 -35.77
N THR A 217 -17.05 -15.76 -36.96
CA THR A 217 -16.27 -16.96 -37.21
C THR A 217 -14.77 -16.64 -37.19
N PRO A 218 -13.89 -17.60 -36.82
CA PRO A 218 -12.44 -17.35 -36.78
C PRO A 218 -11.85 -16.77 -38.07
N GLY A 219 -12.43 -17.05 -39.25
CA GLY A 219 -11.99 -16.47 -40.52
C GLY A 219 -12.34 -14.99 -40.71
N GLU A 220 -13.33 -14.46 -39.99
CA GLU A 220 -13.71 -13.04 -40.02
C GLU A 220 -12.83 -12.19 -39.09
N VAL A 221 -12.37 -12.76 -37.97
CA VAL A 221 -11.49 -12.07 -36.99
C VAL A 221 -10.01 -12.29 -37.26
N PHE A 222 -9.63 -13.31 -38.03
CA PHE A 222 -8.25 -13.59 -38.39
C PHE A 222 -8.11 -13.68 -39.92
N PRO A 223 -7.82 -12.57 -40.62
CA PRO A 223 -7.57 -12.62 -42.06
C PRO A 223 -6.38 -13.55 -42.35
N PRO A 224 -6.45 -14.40 -43.40
CA PRO A 224 -5.40 -15.35 -43.70
C PRO A 224 -4.08 -14.63 -43.95
N ARG A 225 -3.02 -15.07 -43.25
CA ARG A 225 -1.67 -14.49 -43.38
C ARG A 225 -1.22 -14.60 -44.84
N ARG A 226 -0.95 -13.45 -45.47
CA ARG A 226 -0.26 -13.42 -46.77
C ARG A 226 1.11 -14.10 -46.59
N LYS A 227 1.40 -15.09 -47.43
CA LYS A 227 2.72 -15.73 -47.46
C LYS A 227 3.76 -14.68 -47.85
N PRO A 228 4.92 -14.59 -47.17
CA PRO A 228 5.98 -13.66 -47.56
C PRO A 228 6.52 -14.03 -48.95
N ALA A 229 6.75 -13.02 -49.79
CA ALA A 229 7.36 -13.20 -51.11
C ALA A 229 8.82 -13.69 -50.95
N PRO A 230 9.31 -14.57 -51.84
CA PRO A 230 10.69 -15.03 -51.80
C PRO A 230 11.66 -13.86 -52.04
N PRO A 231 12.85 -13.87 -51.42
CA PRO A 231 13.84 -12.80 -51.58
C PRO A 231 14.40 -12.79 -53.01
N PRO A 232 14.75 -11.61 -53.55
CA PRO A 232 15.32 -11.50 -54.89
C PRO A 232 16.73 -12.11 -54.95
N GLU A 233 16.99 -12.85 -56.02
CA GLU A 233 18.30 -13.44 -56.31
C GLU A 233 19.33 -12.34 -56.56
N THR A 234 20.37 -12.30 -55.74
CA THR A 234 21.54 -11.45 -55.95
C THR A 234 22.32 -11.96 -57.16
N ARG A 235 22.24 -11.26 -58.30
CA ARG A 235 23.19 -11.42 -59.40
C ARG A 235 24.53 -10.82 -58.98
N THR A 236 25.52 -11.69 -58.80
CA THR A 236 26.95 -11.35 -58.84
C THR A 236 27.37 -11.02 -60.26
N ALA A 237 27.89 -9.81 -60.48
CA ALA A 237 28.92 -9.46 -61.46
C ALA A 237 29.50 -8.09 -61.09
#